data_AF-A0A959NBH3-F1
#
_entry.id   AF-A0A959NBH3-F1
#
_cell.length_a   1.000
_cell.length_b   1.000
_cell.length_c   1.000
_cell.angle_alpha   90.00
_cell.angle_beta   90.00
_cell.angle_gamma   90.00
#
_symmetry.space_group_name_H-M   'P 1'
#
loop_
_entity.id
_entity.type
_entity.pdbx_description
1 polymer ?
#
loop_
_entity_poly.entity_id
_entity_poly.type
_entity_poly.pdbx_seq_one_letter_code
_entity_poly.pdbx_strand_id
1 'polypeptide(L)'
;YYAGLDSTGQIAFWYPRKLSIAYTNKKPEPEYLEKMNLPEDVEYPISYIDVTDEISVMANGYYYPQQNWLSQGYWSWKNVGDQLPFDYWPDE
;
A
#
# COMPACT_ATOMS: atom_id res chain seq x y z
N TYR A 1 -2.46 -0.81 -18.49
CA TYR A 1 -1.50 -1.56 -19.33
C TYR A 1 -0.16 -1.59 -18.61
N TYR A 2 0.75 -2.46 -19.06
CA TYR A 2 2.15 -2.38 -18.67
C TYR A 2 3.04 -2.58 -19.90
N ALA A 3 4.17 -1.90 -19.97
CA ALA A 3 5.10 -1.98 -21.10
C ALA A 3 6.54 -1.83 -20.62
N GLY A 4 7.46 -2.60 -21.21
CA GLY A 4 8.89 -2.40 -21.00
C GLY A 4 9.32 -1.11 -21.70
N LEU A 5 9.98 -0.20 -20.97
CA LEU A 5 10.39 1.10 -21.50
C LEU A 5 11.66 1.00 -22.36
N ASP A 6 12.65 0.22 -21.93
CA ASP A 6 13.96 0.09 -22.60
C ASP A 6 14.82 -1.06 -22.01
N SER A 7 16.10 -1.10 -22.41
CA SER A 7 17.13 -2.03 -21.93
C SER A 7 17.47 -1.89 -20.43
N THR A 8 16.97 -0.86 -19.74
CA THR A 8 17.20 -0.66 -18.30
C THR A 8 16.32 -1.56 -17.44
N GLY A 9 15.37 -2.29 -18.05
CA GLY A 9 14.47 -3.19 -17.35
C GLY A 9 13.35 -2.47 -16.58
N GLN A 10 13.09 -1.20 -16.93
CA GLN A 10 11.98 -0.44 -16.37
C GLN A 10 10.65 -0.82 -17.04
N ILE A 11 9.60 -0.87 -16.23
CA ILE A 11 8.23 -1.17 -16.67
C ILE A 11 7.36 0.06 -16.43
N ALA A 12 6.81 0.62 -17.50
CA ALA A 12 5.69 1.55 -17.39
C ALA A 12 4.44 0.79 -16.97
N PHE A 13 3.72 1.31 -15.98
CA PHE A 13 2.50 0.76 -15.44
C PHE A 13 1.45 1.85 -15.31
N TRP A 14 0.26 1.56 -15.83
CA TRP A 14 -0.92 2.39 -15.61
C TRP A 14 -2.17 1.53 -15.50
N TYR A 15 -3.07 1.87 -14.60
CA TYR A 15 -4.31 1.14 -14.44
C TYR A 15 -5.47 2.12 -14.17
N PRO A 16 -6.45 2.23 -15.08
CA PRO A 16 -7.49 3.28 -15.02
C PRO A 16 -8.59 3.01 -13.98
N ARG A 17 -8.46 1.94 -13.18
CA ARG A 17 -9.46 1.52 -12.18
C ARG A 17 -8.79 1.39 -10.83
N LYS A 18 -9.58 1.13 -9.80
CA LYS A 18 -9.08 0.81 -8.46
C LYS A 18 -8.59 -0.63 -8.43
N LEU A 19 -7.38 -0.85 -7.93
CA LEU A 19 -6.91 -2.19 -7.55
C LEU A 19 -7.37 -2.47 -6.12
N SER A 20 -7.90 -3.66 -5.90
CA SER A 20 -8.27 -4.14 -4.56
C SER A 20 -7.38 -5.33 -4.22
N ILE A 21 -6.62 -5.21 -3.13
CA ILE A 21 -5.72 -6.25 -2.63
C ILE A 21 -6.31 -6.78 -1.33
N ALA A 22 -6.83 -8.01 -1.39
CA ALA A 22 -7.33 -8.73 -0.21
C ALA A 22 -6.23 -9.62 0.38
N TYR A 23 -5.98 -9.49 1.69
CA TYR A 23 -4.97 -10.28 2.39
C TYR A 23 -5.61 -11.53 3.02
N THR A 24 -5.95 -12.51 2.20
CA THR A 24 -6.75 -13.68 2.62
C THR A 24 -6.09 -14.59 3.66
N ASN A 25 -4.76 -14.51 3.81
CA ASN A 25 -4.00 -15.33 4.76
C ASN A 25 -3.78 -14.63 6.12
N LYS A 26 -4.43 -13.49 6.36
CA LYS A 26 -4.24 -12.69 7.58
C LYS A 26 -5.58 -12.14 8.08
N LYS A 27 -5.84 -12.31 9.36
CA LYS A 27 -6.96 -11.62 10.03
C LYS A 27 -6.59 -10.15 10.30
N PRO A 28 -7.55 -9.22 10.22
CA PRO A 28 -7.29 -7.82 10.55
C PRO A 28 -6.88 -7.67 12.03
N GLU A 29 -5.91 -6.82 12.30
CA GLU A 29 -5.55 -6.42 13.67
C GLU A 29 -6.71 -5.64 14.34
N PRO A 30 -6.99 -5.85 15.65
CA PRO A 30 -8.03 -5.11 16.36
C PRO A 30 -7.84 -3.58 16.29
N GLU A 31 -6.59 -3.10 16.38
CA GLU A 31 -6.28 -1.68 16.29
C GLU A 31 -6.60 -1.11 14.91
N TYR A 32 -6.45 -1.91 13.85
CA TYR A 32 -6.85 -1.50 12.50
C TYR A 32 -8.38 -1.37 12.41
N LEU A 33 -9.11 -2.34 12.96
CA LEU A 33 -10.57 -2.33 12.97
C LEU A 33 -11.11 -1.13 13.74
N GLU A 34 -10.55 -0.84 14.92
CA GLU A 34 -10.92 0.32 15.73
C GLU A 34 -10.61 1.64 15.01
N LYS A 35 -9.38 1.81 14.51
CA LYS A 35 -8.96 3.06 13.83
C LYS A 35 -9.74 3.34 12.55
N MET A 36 -10.13 2.30 11.83
CA MET A 36 -10.92 2.42 10.60
C MET A 36 -12.43 2.32 10.84
N ASN A 37 -12.88 2.16 12.09
CA ASN A 37 -14.27 1.98 12.47
C ASN A 37 -14.96 0.87 11.67
N LEU A 38 -14.29 -0.28 11.57
CA LEU A 38 -14.75 -1.46 10.85
C LEU A 38 -15.38 -2.48 11.80
N PRO A 39 -16.32 -3.30 11.30
CA PRO A 39 -16.86 -4.43 12.07
C PRO A 39 -15.80 -5.44 12.52
N GLU A 40 -16.04 -6.11 13.64
CA GLU A 40 -15.15 -7.16 14.17
C GLU A 40 -15.17 -8.46 13.35
N ASP A 41 -16.23 -8.66 12.55
CA ASP A 41 -16.43 -9.84 11.71
C ASP A 41 -15.76 -9.75 10.33
N VAL A 42 -14.95 -8.71 10.09
CA VAL A 42 -14.16 -8.59 8.86
C VAL A 42 -13.18 -9.74 8.76
N GLU A 43 -13.34 -10.57 7.71
CA GLU A 43 -12.57 -11.79 7.53
C GLU A 43 -11.10 -11.53 7.16
N TYR A 44 -10.87 -10.56 6.28
CA TYR A 44 -9.54 -10.17 5.82
C TYR A 44 -9.46 -8.67 5.57
N PRO A 45 -8.31 -8.04 5.85
CA PRO A 45 -8.12 -6.63 5.54
C PRO A 45 -7.96 -6.45 4.03
N ILE A 46 -8.26 -5.25 3.54
CA ILE A 46 -8.19 -4.89 2.13
C ILE A 46 -7.43 -3.57 1.98
N SER A 47 -6.56 -3.51 0.97
CA SER A 47 -5.95 -2.26 0.50
C SER A 47 -6.50 -1.89 -0.86
N TYR A 48 -6.65 -0.59 -1.08
CA TYR A 48 -7.04 -0.05 -2.38
C TYR A 48 -5.88 0.78 -2.95
N ILE A 49 -5.60 0.58 -4.24
CA ILE A 49 -4.58 1.35 -4.94
C ILE A 49 -5.23 2.02 -6.14
N ASP A 50 -5.08 3.34 -6.18
CA ASP A 50 -5.45 4.18 -7.30
C ASP A 50 -4.16 4.66 -7.99
N VAL A 51 -4.02 4.35 -9.28
CA VAL A 51 -2.91 4.84 -10.11
C VAL A 51 -3.42 5.96 -10.98
N THR A 52 -3.16 7.20 -10.56
CA THR A 52 -3.78 8.39 -11.16
C THR A 52 -3.24 8.68 -12.56
N ASP A 53 -1.97 8.35 -12.80
CA ASP A 53 -1.28 8.47 -14.09
C ASP A 53 -0.14 7.43 -14.15
N GLU A 54 0.52 7.30 -15.30
CA GLU A 54 1.58 6.32 -15.51
C GLU A 54 2.71 6.43 -14.47
N ILE A 55 3.20 5.28 -14.03
CA ILE A 55 4.40 5.13 -13.20
C ILE A 55 5.41 4.23 -13.89
N SER A 56 6.69 4.51 -13.68
CA SER A 56 7.81 3.66 -14.06
C SER A 56 8.28 2.87 -12.85
N VAL A 57 8.23 1.54 -12.94
CA VAL A 57 8.71 0.60 -11.92
C VAL A 57 10.06 0.06 -12.36
N MET A 58 11.06 0.21 -11.50
CA MET A 58 12.42 -0.29 -11.69
C MET A 58 12.54 -1.73 -11.19
N ALA A 59 13.57 -2.46 -11.66
CA ALA A 59 13.79 -3.86 -11.30
C ALA A 59 13.97 -4.11 -9.78
N ASN A 60 14.39 -3.10 -9.02
CA ASN A 60 14.52 -3.16 -7.56
C ASN A 60 13.20 -2.86 -6.81
N GLY A 61 12.09 -2.64 -7.52
CA GLY A 61 10.79 -2.29 -6.95
C GLY A 61 10.61 -0.81 -6.63
N TYR A 62 11.62 0.04 -6.86
CA TYR A 62 11.44 1.50 -6.79
C TYR A 62 10.53 1.95 -7.93
N TYR A 63 9.65 2.92 -7.67
CA TYR A 63 8.77 3.48 -8.68
C TYR A 63 8.70 5.00 -8.61
N TYR A 64 8.44 5.63 -9.76
CA TYR A 64 8.28 7.08 -9.92
C TYR A 64 7.34 7.41 -11.09
N PRO A 65 6.62 8.54 -11.08
CA PRO A 65 6.47 9.48 -9.96
C PRO A 65 5.67 8.85 -8.82
N GLN A 66 6.13 9.01 -7.57
CA GLN A 66 5.48 8.38 -6.41
C GLN A 66 4.08 8.95 -6.12
N GLN A 67 3.86 10.23 -6.44
CA GLN A 67 2.57 10.90 -6.29
C GLN A 67 1.44 10.28 -7.12
N ASN A 68 1.77 9.51 -8.15
CA ASN A 68 0.80 8.83 -8.99
C ASN A 68 0.31 7.51 -8.38
N TRP A 69 0.90 7.09 -7.26
CA TRP A 69 0.53 5.88 -6.53
C TRP A 69 -0.18 6.24 -5.23
N LEU A 70 -1.50 6.14 -5.21
CA LEU A 70 -2.31 6.41 -4.03
C LEU A 70 -2.73 5.09 -3.39
N SER A 71 -2.16 4.79 -2.22
CA SER A 71 -2.54 3.64 -1.41
C SER A 71 -3.52 4.05 -0.29
N GLN A 72 -4.55 3.25 -0.07
CA GLN A 72 -5.53 3.42 1.01
C GLN A 72 -5.84 2.08 1.70
N GLY A 73 -6.43 2.16 2.89
CA GLY A 73 -6.82 1.00 3.67
C GLY A 73 -5.64 0.37 4.41
N TYR A 74 -5.58 -0.96 4.39
CA TYR A 74 -4.72 -1.72 5.28
C TYR A 74 -3.22 -1.44 5.14
N TRP A 75 -2.70 -1.43 3.91
CA TRP A 75 -1.28 -1.23 3.67
C TRP A 75 -0.82 0.18 4.08
N SER A 76 -1.66 1.19 3.85
CA SER A 76 -1.38 2.56 4.27
C SER A 76 -1.38 2.69 5.79
N TRP A 77 -2.36 2.09 6.47
CA TRP A 77 -2.38 2.05 7.94
C TRP A 77 -1.13 1.35 8.50
N LYS A 78 -0.77 0.20 7.93
CA LYS A 78 0.38 -0.58 8.39
C LYS A 78 1.70 0.16 8.16
N ASN A 79 1.90 0.77 6.99
CA ASN A 79 3.09 1.57 6.70
C ASN A 79 3.25 2.76 7.66
N VAL A 80 2.15 3.42 8.04
CA VAL A 80 2.19 4.51 9.03
C VAL A 80 2.49 3.96 10.43
N GLY A 81 1.87 2.85 10.82
CA GLY A 81 2.12 2.20 12.10
C GLY A 81 3.57 1.72 12.25
N ASP A 82 4.17 1.20 11.19
CA ASP A 82 5.56 0.72 11.19
C ASP A 82 6.61 1.87 11.11
N GLN A 83 6.17 3.09 10.80
CA GLN A 83 7.03 4.29 10.78
C GLN A 83 7.07 5.04 12.11
N LEU A 84 6.22 4.67 13.08
CA LEU A 84 6.30 5.24 14.41
C LEU A 84 7.57 4.71 15.10
N PRO A 85 8.40 5.58 15.70
CA PRO A 85 9.56 5.11 16.46
C PRO A 85 9.07 4.22 17.60
N PHE A 86 9.60 2.99 17.62
CA PHE A 86 9.46 2.02 18.72
C PHE A 86 9.53 2.75 20.07
N ASP A 87 8.53 2.50 20.92
CA ASP A 87 8.45 2.88 22.34
C ASP A 87 9.55 3.85 22.79
N TYR A 88 9.35 5.13 22.50
CA TYR A 88 10.14 6.18 23.15
C TYR A 88 9.77 6.17 24.63
N TRP A 89 10.54 5.44 25.42
CA TRP A 89 10.60 5.66 26.86
C TRP A 89 11.49 6.87 27.10
N PRO A 90 10.94 8.03 27.51
CA PRO A 90 11.80 9.08 28.05
C PRO A 90 12.45 8.53 29.32
N ASP A 91 13.74 8.23 29.25
CA ASP A 91 14.55 8.10 30.46
C ASP A 91 14.47 9.43 31.23
N GLU A 92 14.18 9.33 32.53
CA GLU A 92 13.99 10.46 33.47
C GLU A 92 15.13 11.49 33.47
#